data_AF-A0A089KIP7-F1
#
_entry.id   AF-A0A089KIP7-F1
#
_cell.length_a   1.000
_cell.length_b   1.000
_cell.length_c   1.000
_cell.angle_alpha   90.00
_cell.angle_beta   90.00
_cell.angle_gamma   90.00
#
_symmetry.space_group_name_H-M   'P 1'
#
loop_
_entity.id
_entity.type
_entity.pdbx_description
1 polymer ?
#
loop_
_entity_poly.entity_id
_entity_poly.type
_entity_poly.pdbx_seq_one_letter_code
_entity_poly.pdbx_strand_id
1 'polypeptide(L)'
;MEKYTKMLLMNLTVCSLILSILYAGIITNIDNSLVSGAPYVSGPGDAVVFMLFFLTLYMCHMVLSLLHYFVFRNTAWRLSARLIAFNGIVAAMIVLLFLSLNEPVVLLLLITPVVFSIRAAF
;
A
#
# COMPACT_ATOMS: atom_id res chain seq x y z
N MET A 1 -19.93 -6.10 15.42
CA MET A 1 -18.52 -5.66 15.32
C MET A 1 -17.80 -6.40 14.18
N GLU A 2 -18.00 -7.71 14.05
CA GLU A 2 -17.35 -8.62 13.09
C GLU A 2 -17.23 -8.13 11.63
N LYS A 3 -18.26 -7.50 11.03
CA LYS A 3 -18.21 -7.05 9.61
C LYS A 3 -16.99 -6.16 9.34
N TYR A 4 -16.68 -5.22 10.23
CA TYR A 4 -15.57 -4.28 10.06
C TYR A 4 -14.21 -4.96 10.33
N THR A 5 -14.15 -5.90 11.27
CA THR A 5 -12.96 -6.74 11.51
C THR A 5 -12.67 -7.64 10.31
N LYS A 6 -13.70 -8.23 9.69
CA LYS A 6 -13.57 -9.02 8.45
C LYS A 6 -13.10 -8.15 7.29
N MET A 7 -13.62 -6.93 7.14
CA MET A 7 -13.11 -5.95 6.17
C MET A 7 -11.64 -5.60 6.40
N LEU A 8 -11.23 -5.34 7.65
CA LEU A 8 -9.83 -5.05 8.01
C LEU A 8 -8.89 -6.21 7.64
N LEU A 9 -9.23 -7.43 8.05
CA LEU A 9 -8.44 -8.64 7.74
C LEU A 9 -8.34 -8.85 6.21
N MET A 10 -9.46 -8.79 5.52
CA MET A 10 -9.53 -8.99 4.07
C MET A 10 -8.81 -7.87 3.30
N ASN A 11 -8.82 -6.64 3.80
CA ASN A 11 -8.00 -5.53 3.28
C ASN A 11 -6.51 -5.82 3.43
N LEU A 12 -6.06 -6.27 4.60
CA LEU A 12 -4.67 -6.68 4.83
C LEU A 12 -4.28 -7.83 3.88
N THR A 13 -5.06 -8.91 3.79
CA THR A 13 -4.77 -10.06 2.92
C THR A 13 -4.68 -9.67 1.45
N VAL A 14 -5.61 -8.84 0.95
CA VAL A 14 -5.62 -8.42 -0.46
C VAL A 14 -4.45 -7.46 -0.75
N CYS A 15 -4.12 -6.54 0.16
CA CYS A 15 -2.91 -5.73 0.01
C CYS A 15 -1.64 -6.58 -0.01
N SER A 16 -1.50 -7.53 0.91
CA SER A 16 -0.36 -8.47 0.92
C SER A 16 -0.26 -9.23 -0.40
N LEU A 17 -1.38 -9.70 -0.95
CA LEU A 17 -1.40 -10.41 -2.24
C LEU A 17 -0.97 -9.49 -3.40
N ILE A 18 -1.48 -8.26 -3.46
CA ILE A 18 -1.11 -7.27 -4.50
C ILE A 18 0.37 -6.90 -4.38
N LEU A 19 0.87 -6.66 -3.16
CA LEU A 19 2.29 -6.43 -2.88
C LEU A 19 3.14 -7.61 -3.34
N SER A 20 2.74 -8.86 -3.07
CA SER A 20 3.46 -10.06 -3.51
C SER A 20 3.46 -10.26 -5.03
N ILE A 21 2.38 -9.85 -5.73
CA ILE A 21 2.31 -9.87 -7.20
C ILE A 21 3.19 -8.77 -7.79
N LEU A 22 3.13 -7.55 -7.25
CA LEU A 22 4.02 -6.45 -7.65
C LEU A 22 5.50 -6.81 -7.38
N TYR A 23 5.81 -7.42 -6.24
CA TYR A 23 7.11 -7.97 -5.88
C TYR A 23 7.61 -8.98 -6.92
N ALA A 24 6.77 -9.95 -7.29
CA ALA A 24 7.11 -10.96 -8.29
C ALA A 24 7.35 -10.32 -9.67
N GLY A 25 6.52 -9.35 -10.06
CA GLY A 25 6.68 -8.57 -11.29
C GLY A 25 7.98 -7.76 -11.31
N ILE A 26 8.29 -7.05 -10.22
CA ILE A 26 9.50 -6.23 -10.10
C ILE A 26 10.76 -7.09 -10.14
N ILE A 27 10.83 -8.22 -9.41
CA ILE A 27 11.99 -9.11 -9.46
C ILE A 27 12.18 -9.74 -10.85
N THR A 28 11.08 -10.05 -11.57
CA THR A 28 11.17 -10.68 -12.90
C THR A 28 11.37 -9.70 -14.05
N ASN A 29 11.16 -8.40 -13.85
CA ASN A 29 11.25 -7.37 -14.90
C ASN A 29 12.22 -6.23 -14.58
N ILE A 30 12.91 -6.21 -13.43
CA ILE A 30 14.07 -5.34 -13.23
C ILE A 30 15.20 -5.87 -14.13
N ASP A 31 15.35 -5.20 -15.26
CA ASP A 31 16.57 -5.20 -16.05
C ASP A 31 17.60 -4.34 -15.31
N ASN A 32 18.15 -4.90 -14.21
CA ASN A 32 19.29 -4.56 -13.33
C ASN A 32 19.63 -3.08 -12.97
N SER A 33 18.91 -2.09 -13.48
CA SER A 33 19.35 -0.69 -13.59
C SER A 33 19.07 0.18 -12.37
N LEU A 34 18.15 -0.23 -11.50
CA LEU A 34 17.94 0.38 -10.19
C LEU A 34 19.10 0.10 -9.21
N VAL A 35 20.00 -0.83 -9.54
CA VAL A 35 21.13 -1.27 -8.69
C VAL A 35 22.45 -1.37 -9.48
N SER A 36 22.48 -1.00 -10.77
CA SER A 36 23.65 -1.20 -11.65
C SER A 36 24.80 -0.20 -11.41
N GLY A 37 25.52 -0.40 -10.30
CA GLY A 37 26.85 0.14 -10.06
C GLY A 37 27.91 -0.93 -9.73
N ALA A 38 27.49 -2.15 -9.36
CA ALA A 38 28.37 -3.22 -8.91
C ALA A 38 28.11 -4.54 -9.67
N PRO A 39 29.15 -5.33 -10.00
CA PRO A 39 29.04 -6.51 -10.88
C PRO A 39 28.54 -7.79 -10.17
N TYR A 40 27.76 -7.66 -9.08
CA TYR A 40 27.38 -8.78 -8.21
C TYR A 40 25.88 -8.77 -7.86
N VAL A 41 25.02 -8.73 -8.90
CA VAL A 41 23.54 -8.58 -8.77
C VAL A 41 22.83 -9.88 -8.35
N SER A 42 23.36 -10.55 -7.34
CA SER A 42 22.80 -11.77 -6.72
C SER A 42 23.23 -11.90 -5.25
N GLY A 43 23.69 -10.81 -4.64
CA GLY A 43 24.19 -10.81 -3.27
C GLY A 43 23.06 -10.77 -2.24
N PRO A 44 23.29 -11.28 -1.02
CA PRO A 44 22.33 -11.13 0.09
C PRO A 44 22.04 -9.66 0.46
N GLY A 45 22.91 -8.71 0.08
CA GLY A 45 22.71 -7.28 0.28
C GLY A 45 21.51 -6.70 -0.48
N ASP A 46 21.38 -7.01 -1.78
CA ASP A 46 20.28 -6.50 -2.61
C ASP A 46 18.94 -7.06 -2.14
N ALA A 47 18.92 -8.34 -1.75
CA ALA A 47 17.76 -8.99 -1.14
C ALA A 47 17.34 -8.31 0.18
N VAL A 48 18.29 -7.82 0.99
CA VAL A 48 17.98 -7.07 2.23
C VAL A 48 17.41 -5.70 1.91
N VAL A 49 18.02 -4.92 1.00
CA VAL A 49 17.48 -3.60 0.60
C VAL A 49 16.06 -3.74 0.04
N PHE A 50 15.83 -4.75 -0.78
CA PHE A 50 14.51 -5.02 -1.37
C PHE A 50 13.47 -5.52 -0.35
N MET A 51 13.89 -6.35 0.62
CA MET A 51 13.03 -6.79 1.72
C MET A 51 12.65 -5.62 2.64
N LEU A 52 13.58 -4.71 2.93
CA LEU A 52 13.31 -3.47 3.68
C LEU A 52 12.33 -2.56 2.92
N PHE A 53 12.46 -2.46 1.59
CA PHE A 53 11.52 -1.73 0.75
C PHE A 53 10.10 -2.33 0.80
N PHE A 54 9.98 -3.66 0.63
CA PHE A 54 8.71 -4.37 0.76
C PHE A 54 8.08 -4.18 2.15
N LEU A 55 8.87 -4.32 3.22
CA LEU A 55 8.41 -4.15 4.60
C LEU A 55 7.91 -2.72 4.85
N THR A 56 8.60 -1.72 4.30
CA THR A 56 8.22 -0.31 4.41
C THR A 56 6.88 -0.04 3.72
N LEU A 57 6.71 -0.51 2.48
CA LEU A 57 5.41 -0.42 1.80
C LEU A 57 4.31 -1.14 2.57
N TYR A 58 4.56 -2.38 3.03
CA TYR A 58 3.61 -3.16 3.81
C TYR A 58 3.16 -2.44 5.09
N MET A 59 4.07 -1.77 5.81
CA MET A 59 3.74 -0.94 6.96
C MET A 59 2.80 0.23 6.58
N CYS A 60 3.05 0.90 5.44
CA CYS A 60 2.14 1.91 4.93
C CYS A 60 0.74 1.32 4.62
N HIS A 61 0.66 0.16 3.97
CA HIS A 61 -0.61 -0.53 3.71
C HIS A 61 -1.34 -0.95 5.01
N MET A 62 -0.62 -1.34 6.06
CA MET A 62 -1.19 -1.60 7.38
C MET A 62 -1.82 -0.34 8.01
N VAL A 63 -1.10 0.79 7.98
CA VAL A 63 -1.62 2.09 8.46
C VAL A 63 -2.88 2.50 7.68
N LEU A 64 -2.87 2.34 6.35
CA LEU A 64 -4.03 2.60 5.49
C LEU A 64 -5.22 1.70 5.84
N SER A 65 -4.98 0.42 6.15
CA SER A 65 -6.03 -0.53 6.52
C SER A 65 -6.66 -0.20 7.89
N LEU A 66 -5.83 0.22 8.86
CA LEU A 66 -6.30 0.72 10.15
C LEU A 66 -7.11 2.01 10.01
N LEU A 67 -6.62 2.98 9.22
CA LEU A 67 -7.34 4.21 8.92
C LEU A 67 -8.72 3.92 8.30
N HIS A 68 -8.77 3.00 7.33
CA HIS A 68 -10.02 2.55 6.72
C HIS A 68 -10.97 1.97 7.79
N TYR A 69 -10.49 1.10 8.67
CA TYR A 69 -11.29 0.55 9.77
C TYR A 69 -11.85 1.65 10.69
N PHE A 70 -11.04 2.64 11.10
CA PHE A 70 -11.52 3.75 11.95
C PHE A 70 -12.59 4.60 11.26
N VAL A 71 -12.38 4.99 10.00
CA VAL A 71 -13.36 5.78 9.23
C VAL A 71 -14.66 5.00 9.00
N PHE A 72 -14.57 3.71 8.66
CA PHE A 72 -15.75 2.90 8.35
C PHE A 72 -16.51 2.39 9.58
N ARG A 73 -15.85 2.26 10.74
CA ARG A 73 -16.48 1.97 12.04
C ARG A 73 -17.48 3.06 12.46
N ASN A 74 -17.26 4.32 12.07
CA ASN A 74 -18.18 5.41 12.39
C ASN A 74 -19.49 5.26 11.59
N THR A 75 -20.53 4.74 12.22
CA THR A 75 -21.82 4.47 11.57
C THR A 75 -22.66 5.71 11.27
N ALA A 76 -22.37 6.87 11.88
CA ALA A 76 -23.16 8.09 11.74
C ALA A 76 -23.05 8.74 10.36
N TRP A 77 -21.94 8.53 9.64
CA TRP A 77 -21.70 9.19 8.35
C TRP A 77 -22.26 8.37 7.18
N ARG A 78 -22.76 9.03 6.13
CA ARG A 78 -23.16 8.36 4.88
C ARG A 78 -21.95 7.67 4.22
N LEU A 79 -22.17 6.59 3.48
CA LEU A 79 -21.10 5.82 2.81
C LEU A 79 -20.20 6.71 1.95
N SER A 80 -20.79 7.59 1.13
CA SER A 80 -20.07 8.55 0.30
C SER A 80 -19.17 9.50 1.10
N ALA A 81 -19.63 9.96 2.27
CA ALA A 81 -18.84 10.82 3.14
C ALA A 81 -17.65 10.08 3.77
N ARG A 82 -17.82 8.79 4.13
CA ARG A 82 -16.73 7.93 4.60
C ARG A 82 -15.69 7.68 3.50
N LEU A 83 -16.13 7.42 2.27
CA LEU A 83 -15.25 7.26 1.10
C LEU A 83 -14.48 8.54 0.77
N ILE A 84 -15.14 9.71 0.77
CA ILE A 84 -14.48 11.00 0.52
C ILE A 84 -13.46 11.31 1.63
N ALA A 85 -13.82 11.14 2.90
CA ALA A 85 -12.92 11.38 4.02
C ALA A 85 -11.71 10.43 3.99
N PHE A 86 -11.93 9.13 3.77
CA PHE A 86 -10.86 8.15 3.66
C PHE A 86 -9.92 8.47 2.49
N ASN A 87 -10.46 8.58 1.27
CA ASN A 87 -9.64 8.84 0.08
C ASN A 87 -8.92 10.19 0.13
N GLY A 88 -9.53 11.22 0.73
CA GLY A 88 -8.90 12.52 0.95
C GLY A 88 -7.70 12.46 1.90
N ILE A 89 -7.83 11.77 3.04
CA ILE A 89 -6.72 11.58 3.99
C ILE A 89 -5.59 10.76 3.33
N VAL A 90 -5.93 9.69 2.61
CA VAL A 90 -4.95 8.85 1.93
C VAL A 90 -4.22 9.60 0.81
N ALA A 91 -4.93 10.37 -0.01
CA ALA A 91 -4.34 11.20 -1.05
C ALA A 91 -3.38 12.25 -0.45
N ALA A 92 -3.80 12.95 0.61
CA ALA A 92 -2.94 13.91 1.31
C ALA A 92 -1.67 13.25 1.88
N MET A 93 -1.79 12.06 2.46
CA MET A 93 -0.65 11.30 2.99
C MET A 93 0.32 10.86 1.89
N ILE A 94 -0.20 10.39 0.74
CA ILE A 94 0.63 9.97 -0.41
C ILE A 94 1.32 11.17 -1.04
N VAL A 95 0.63 12.31 -1.20
CA VAL A 95 1.25 13.55 -1.70
C VAL A 95 2.35 14.04 -0.76
N LEU A 96 2.12 14.02 0.56
CA LEU A 96 3.13 14.41 1.55
C LEU A 96 4.35 13.48 1.50
N LEU A 97 4.16 12.16 1.42
CA LEU A 97 5.25 11.19 1.28
C LEU A 97 6.00 11.37 -0.04
N PHE A 98 5.31 11.59 -1.15
CA PHE A 98 5.92 11.84 -2.46
C PHE A 98 6.78 13.12 -2.45
N LEU A 99 6.27 14.21 -1.89
CA LEU A 99 7.04 15.46 -1.74
C LEU A 99 8.21 15.34 -0.76
N SER A 100 8.12 14.48 0.25
CA SER A 100 9.17 14.30 1.27
C SER A 100 10.29 13.37 0.83
N LEU A 101 9.96 12.33 0.06
CA LEU A 101 10.92 11.31 -0.41
C LEU A 101 11.41 11.59 -1.84
N ASN A 102 10.65 12.34 -2.63
CA ASN A 102 10.87 12.58 -4.07
C ASN A 102 10.96 11.30 -4.93
N GLU A 103 10.40 10.20 -4.42
CA GLU A 103 10.46 8.87 -5.05
C GLU A 103 9.13 8.53 -5.74
N PRO A 104 9.10 8.29 -7.07
CA PRO A 104 7.87 7.99 -7.80
C PRO A 104 7.23 6.67 -7.37
N VAL A 105 8.00 5.75 -6.79
CA VAL A 105 7.52 4.44 -6.32
C VAL A 105 6.47 4.56 -5.21
N VAL A 106 6.47 5.69 -4.47
CA VAL A 106 5.45 6.02 -3.44
C VAL A 106 4.04 6.08 -4.05
N LEU A 107 3.91 6.43 -5.33
CA LEU A 107 2.63 6.52 -6.03
C LEU A 107 1.93 5.16 -6.16
N LEU A 108 2.64 4.03 -6.04
CA LEU A 108 2.03 2.69 -6.00
C LEU A 108 1.04 2.53 -4.83
N LEU A 109 1.20 3.30 -3.76
CA LEU A 109 0.25 3.33 -2.63
C LEU A 109 -1.16 3.75 -3.06
N LEU A 110 -1.34 4.45 -4.20
CA LEU A 110 -2.65 4.84 -4.76
C LEU A 110 -3.52 3.64 -5.16
N ILE A 111 -2.93 2.45 -5.37
CA ILE A 111 -3.70 1.22 -5.62
C ILE A 111 -4.54 0.84 -4.39
N THR A 112 -4.03 1.10 -3.18
CA THR A 112 -4.70 0.80 -1.89
C THR A 112 -6.07 1.44 -1.72
N PRO A 113 -6.22 2.78 -1.81
CA PRO A 113 -7.51 3.44 -1.65
C PRO A 113 -8.53 3.02 -2.72
N VAL A 114 -8.07 2.71 -3.94
CA VAL A 114 -8.93 2.21 -5.03
C VAL A 114 -9.49 0.84 -4.67
N VAL A 115 -8.64 -0.11 -4.29
CA VAL A 115 -9.04 -1.49 -3.91
C VAL A 115 -9.99 -1.46 -2.70
N PHE A 116 -9.70 -0.63 -1.70
CA PHE A 116 -10.55 -0.51 -0.51
C PHE A 116 -11.90 0.16 -0.84
N SER A 117 -11.91 1.20 -1.68
CA SER A 117 -13.14 1.89 -2.10
C SER A 117 -14.07 0.96 -2.90
N ILE A 118 -13.53 0.17 -3.84
CA ILE A 118 -14.31 -0.83 -4.59
C ILE A 118 -14.97 -1.80 -3.61
N ARG A 119 -14.17 -2.45 -2.76
CA ARG A 119 -14.67 -3.43 -1.78
C ARG A 119 -15.23 -2.79 -0.49
N ALA A 120 -15.68 -1.54 -0.58
CA ALA A 120 -16.54 -0.87 0.37
C ALA A 120 -17.87 -0.43 -0.27
N ALA A 121 -17.95 -0.41 -1.61
CA ALA A 121 -19.14 -0.17 -2.41
C ALA A 121 -19.92 -1.46 -2.73
N PHE A 122 -19.25 -2.62 -2.70
CA PHE A 122 -19.80 -3.97 -2.83
C PHE A 122 -19.79 -4.71 -1.47
#